data_AF-A0A7S2VKA4-F1
#
_entry.id   AF-A0A7S2VKA4-F1
#
_cell.length_a   1.000
_cell.length_b   1.000
_cell.length_c   1.000
_cell.angle_alpha   90.00
_cell.angle_beta   90.00
_cell.angle_gamma   90.00
#
_symmetry.space_group_name_H-M   'P 1'
#
loop_
_entity.id
_entity.type
_entity.pdbx_description
1 polymer ?
#
loop_
_entity_poly.entity_id
_entity_poly.type
_entity_poly.pdbx_seq_one_letter_code
_entity_poly.pdbx_strand_id
1 'polypeptide(L)'
;KGQIELVSDFPILKIGDKVSPSAAVLLTKLNIKPFEYGMEVNQVFQDGSVFAAAVLDISDSVLISKFLAGIANMAAFSREMGIPTEAGLPHMFGNAFRNIASLVADIDFTFKEVEEVKKFLEDPDAYA
;
A
#
# COMPACT_ATOMS: atom_id res chain seq x y z
N LYS A 1 2.40 38.50 35.16
CA LYS A 1 2.89 38.24 33.79
C LYS A 1 4.38 37.86 33.79
N GLY A 2 4.78 36.86 34.59
CA GLY A 2 6.20 36.46 34.74
C GLY A 2 6.43 34.97 34.48
N GLN A 3 5.48 34.30 33.85
CA GLN A 3 5.51 32.88 33.55
C GLN A 3 5.70 32.70 32.05
N ILE A 4 6.59 31.80 31.65
CA ILE A 4 6.92 31.54 30.25
C ILE A 4 5.99 30.43 29.77
N GLU A 5 5.27 30.67 28.68
CA GLU A 5 4.32 29.73 28.06
C GLU A 5 4.73 29.43 26.62
N LEU A 6 4.44 28.22 26.13
CA LEU A 6 4.62 27.83 24.73
C LEU A 6 3.44 28.37 23.91
N VAL A 7 3.72 29.16 22.87
CA VAL A 7 2.69 29.78 22.01
C VAL A 7 2.22 28.82 20.89
N SER A 8 3.10 27.95 20.41
CA SER A 8 2.81 27.00 19.33
C SER A 8 3.80 25.83 19.35
N ASP A 9 3.39 24.69 18.80
CA ASP A 9 4.27 23.52 18.62
C ASP A 9 5.35 23.79 17.57
N PHE A 10 6.58 23.38 17.87
CA PHE A 10 7.72 23.50 16.96
C PHE A 10 8.61 22.24 17.02
N PRO A 11 9.00 21.66 15.87
CA PRO A 11 9.89 20.49 15.84
C PRO A 11 11.32 20.89 16.22
N ILE A 12 11.78 20.43 17.39
CA ILE A 12 13.10 20.77 17.93
C ILE A 12 14.24 20.05 17.20
N LEU A 13 14.02 18.80 16.76
CA LEU A 13 15.01 17.94 16.09
C LEU A 13 14.34 17.09 15.01
N LYS A 14 15.11 16.72 13.98
CA LYS A 14 14.73 15.70 13.00
C LYS A 14 15.46 14.38 13.30
N ILE A 15 14.94 13.29 12.74
CA ILE A 15 15.58 11.97 12.84
C ILE A 15 16.99 12.06 12.22
N GLY A 16 18.01 11.70 13.00
CA GLY A 16 19.42 11.73 12.59
C GLY A 16 20.22 12.95 13.05
N ASP A 17 19.55 14.00 13.57
CA ASP A 17 20.25 15.18 14.09
C ASP A 17 20.87 14.90 15.46
N LYS A 18 22.09 15.40 15.67
CA LYS A 18 22.76 15.30 16.98
C LYS A 18 22.09 16.22 18.00
N VAL A 19 21.77 15.68 19.17
CA VAL A 19 21.18 16.46 20.27
C VAL A 19 22.19 17.46 20.82
N SER A 20 21.85 18.75 20.79
CA SER A 20 22.67 19.79 21.40
C SER A 20 22.52 19.79 22.94
N PRO A 21 23.59 20.08 23.71
CA PRO A 21 23.53 20.09 25.17
C PRO A 21 22.47 21.05 25.74
N SER A 22 22.29 22.21 25.10
CA SER A 22 21.29 23.21 25.49
C SER A 22 19.86 22.71 25.32
N ALA A 23 19.56 21.99 24.22
CA ALA A 23 18.23 21.44 23.98
C ALA A 23 17.88 20.32 24.97
N ALA A 24 18.85 19.45 25.30
CA ALA A 24 18.66 18.36 26.26
C ALA A 24 18.31 18.88 27.67
N VAL A 25 19.01 19.93 28.13
CA VAL A 25 18.75 20.55 29.43
C VAL A 25 17.38 21.24 29.44
N LEU A 26 16.98 21.90 28.35
CA LEU A 26 15.67 22.55 28.25
C LEU A 26 14.52 21.52 28.32
N LEU A 27 14.63 20.42 27.58
CA LEU A 27 13.65 19.33 27.59
C LEU A 27 13.52 18.68 28.98
N THR A 28 14.64 18.53 29.70
CA THR A 28 14.63 18.01 31.07
C THR A 28 13.91 18.96 32.03
N LYS A 29 14.10 20.28 31.89
CA LYS A 29 13.37 21.29 32.69
C LYS A 29 11.88 21.34 32.38
N LEU A 30 11.49 21.07 31.14
CA LEU A 30 10.09 20.94 30.73
C LEU A 30 9.49 19.56 31.08
N ASN A 31 10.28 18.66 31.68
CA ASN A 31 9.92 17.28 32.01
C ASN A 31 9.44 16.46 30.80
N ILE A 32 9.95 16.77 29.60
CA ILE A 32 9.65 16.06 28.36
C ILE A 32 10.74 15.02 28.11
N LYS A 33 10.36 13.74 27.99
CA LYS A 33 11.27 12.61 27.73
C LYS A 33 10.91 11.96 26.39
N PRO A 34 11.53 12.37 25.28
CA PRO A 34 11.11 11.97 23.94
C PRO A 34 11.71 10.64 23.45
N PHE A 35 12.58 10.00 24.24
CA PHE A 35 13.27 8.76 23.86
C PHE A 35 12.96 7.65 24.87
N GLU A 36 12.70 6.46 24.34
CA GLU A 36 12.69 5.23 25.11
C GLU A 36 14.07 4.57 25.01
N TYR A 37 14.62 4.13 26.13
CA TYR A 37 15.89 3.41 26.17
C TYR A 37 15.61 1.93 26.36
N GLY A 38 16.17 1.12 25.46
CA GLY A 38 16.06 -0.33 25.48
C GLY A 38 17.28 -0.98 24.85
N MET A 39 17.33 -2.31 24.90
CA MET A 39 18.31 -3.06 24.11
C MET A 39 17.86 -3.14 22.66
N GLU A 40 18.68 -2.66 21.75
CA GLU A 40 18.50 -2.86 20.32
C GLU A 40 19.17 -4.18 19.91
N VAL A 41 18.39 -5.11 19.39
CA VAL A 41 18.91 -6.37 18.85
C VAL A 41 19.39 -6.09 17.43
N ASN A 42 20.67 -6.36 17.14
CA ASN A 42 21.21 -6.16 15.78
C ASN A 42 21.09 -7.43 14.93
N GLN A 43 21.42 -8.58 15.51
CA GLN A 43 21.43 -9.87 14.82
C GLN A 43 20.87 -10.95 15.73
N VAL A 44 20.16 -11.90 15.14
CA VAL A 44 19.57 -13.05 15.82
C VAL A 44 20.13 -14.31 15.18
N PHE A 45 20.60 -15.24 16.03
CA PHE A 45 21.02 -16.57 15.60
C PHE A 45 19.97 -17.58 16.03
N GLN A 46 19.44 -18.34 15.06
CA GLN A 46 18.46 -19.39 15.31
C GLN A 46 18.67 -20.53 14.31
N ASP A 47 18.71 -21.77 14.81
CA ASP A 47 18.79 -23.01 14.02
C ASP A 47 19.90 -23.01 12.94
N GLY A 48 21.08 -22.46 13.28
CA GLY A 48 22.24 -22.41 12.39
C GLY A 48 22.24 -21.25 11.39
N SER A 49 21.23 -20.39 11.41
CA SER A 49 21.11 -19.23 10.53
C SER A 49 21.19 -17.92 11.31
N VAL A 50 21.82 -16.90 10.69
CA VAL A 50 21.92 -15.54 11.24
C VAL A 50 20.98 -14.63 10.45
N PHE A 51 20.07 -13.96 11.16
CA PHE A 51 19.11 -13.03 10.57
C PHE A 51 19.28 -11.64 11.18
N ALA A 52 19.01 -10.60 10.38
CA ALA A 52 18.92 -9.24 10.88
C ALA A 52 17.63 -9.07 11.71
N ALA A 53 17.65 -8.17 12.70
CA ALA A 53 16.48 -7.93 13.54
C ALA A 53 15.23 -7.47 12.78
N ALA A 54 15.39 -6.86 11.61
CA ALA A 54 14.30 -6.49 10.71
C ALA A 54 13.40 -7.68 10.29
N VAL A 55 13.89 -8.92 10.37
CA VAL A 55 13.07 -10.11 10.10
C VAL A 55 12.03 -10.33 11.20
N LEU A 56 12.30 -9.92 12.43
CA LEU A 56 11.34 -10.01 13.54
C LEU A 56 10.23 -8.95 13.42
N ASP A 57 10.50 -7.84 12.75
CA ASP A 57 9.55 -6.72 12.57
C ASP A 57 8.59 -6.93 11.38
N ILE A 58 8.59 -8.11 10.76
CA ILE A 58 7.68 -8.40 9.65
C ILE A 58 6.26 -8.60 10.20
N SER A 59 5.34 -7.73 9.81
CA SER A 59 3.92 -7.86 10.14
C SER A 59 3.17 -8.80 9.19
N ASP A 60 2.10 -9.42 9.69
CA ASP A 60 1.22 -10.30 8.90
C ASP A 60 0.64 -9.59 7.66
N SER A 61 0.40 -8.28 7.75
CA SER A 61 -0.06 -7.47 6.63
C SER A 61 0.92 -7.49 5.45
N VAL A 62 2.23 -7.51 5.71
CA VAL A 62 3.25 -7.59 4.67
C VAL A 62 3.17 -8.96 3.99
N LEU A 63 3.02 -10.04 4.76
CA LEU A 63 2.85 -11.39 4.20
C LEU A 63 1.61 -11.48 3.31
N ILE A 64 0.46 -11.00 3.79
CA ILE A 64 -0.79 -11.01 3.03
C ILE A 64 -0.64 -10.23 1.74
N SER A 65 -0.05 -9.03 1.79
CA SER A 65 0.13 -8.20 0.59
C SER A 65 0.99 -8.89 -0.48
N LYS A 66 2.09 -9.55 -0.08
CA LYS A 66 2.98 -10.27 -0.99
C LYS A 66 2.30 -11.52 -1.55
N PHE A 67 1.53 -12.22 -0.72
CA PHE A 67 0.79 -13.40 -1.15
C PHE A 67 -0.29 -13.06 -2.18
N LEU A 68 -1.09 -12.02 -1.92
CA LEU A 68 -2.10 -11.53 -2.86
C LEU A 68 -1.48 -11.05 -4.18
N ALA A 69 -0.34 -10.37 -4.12
CA ALA A 69 0.40 -9.99 -5.32
C ALA A 69 0.87 -11.21 -6.13
N GLY A 70 1.31 -12.27 -5.45
CA GLY A 70 1.66 -13.55 -6.08
C GLY A 70 0.48 -14.19 -6.80
N ILE A 71 -0.69 -14.24 -6.16
CA ILE A 71 -1.93 -14.77 -6.76
C ILE A 71 -2.33 -13.95 -7.99
N ALA A 72 -2.29 -12.61 -7.89
CA ALA A 72 -2.62 -11.72 -9.01
C ALA A 72 -1.71 -11.99 -10.22
N ASN A 73 -0.41 -12.16 -10.00
CA ASN A 73 0.54 -12.49 -11.07
C ASN A 73 0.27 -13.86 -11.69
N MET A 74 -0.06 -14.87 -10.89
CA MET A 74 -0.42 -16.20 -11.37
C MET A 74 -1.72 -16.18 -12.19
N ALA A 75 -2.73 -15.44 -11.74
CA ALA A 75 -3.99 -15.27 -12.47
C ALA A 75 -3.77 -14.57 -13.82
N ALA A 76 -2.94 -13.51 -13.85
CA ALA A 76 -2.56 -12.83 -15.08
C ALA A 76 -1.80 -13.75 -16.05
N PHE A 77 -0.86 -14.54 -15.54
CA PHE A 77 -0.11 -15.51 -16.34
C PHE A 77 -1.00 -16.61 -16.92
N SER A 78 -1.89 -17.17 -16.10
CA SER A 78 -2.87 -18.17 -16.53
C SER A 78 -3.79 -17.64 -17.64
N ARG A 79 -4.21 -16.37 -17.52
CA ARG A 79 -5.03 -15.68 -18.52
C ARG A 79 -4.31 -15.57 -19.85
N GLU A 80 -3.06 -15.11 -19.84
CA GLU A 80 -2.26 -14.91 -21.06
C GLU A 80 -1.93 -16.23 -21.76
N MET A 81 -1.61 -17.28 -20.99
CA MET A 81 -1.37 -18.61 -21.54
C MET A 81 -2.65 -19.30 -22.07
N GLY A 82 -3.84 -18.76 -21.80
CA GLY A 82 -5.09 -19.41 -22.21
C GLY A 82 -5.42 -20.68 -21.42
N ILE A 83 -4.78 -20.90 -20.26
CA ILE A 83 -5.10 -22.04 -19.39
C ILE A 83 -6.25 -21.65 -18.45
N PRO A 84 -7.43 -22.29 -18.54
CA PRO A 84 -8.59 -21.95 -17.72
C PRO A 84 -8.41 -22.53 -16.30
N THR A 85 -7.64 -21.84 -15.46
CA THR A 85 -7.60 -22.11 -14.02
C THR A 85 -8.82 -21.49 -13.34
N GLU A 86 -9.22 -22.02 -12.19
CA GLU A 86 -10.37 -21.51 -11.41
C GLU A 86 -10.23 -20.01 -11.09
N ALA A 87 -9.02 -19.56 -10.77
CA ALA A 87 -8.71 -18.14 -10.54
C ALA A 87 -8.66 -17.30 -11.83
N GLY A 88 -8.26 -17.89 -12.97
CA GLY A 88 -8.12 -17.18 -14.25
C GLY A 88 -9.41 -17.07 -15.05
N LEU A 89 -10.35 -18.00 -14.90
CA LEU A 89 -11.64 -18.05 -15.61
C LEU A 89 -12.43 -16.73 -15.59
N PRO A 90 -12.73 -16.11 -14.43
CA PRO A 90 -13.49 -14.85 -14.43
C PRO A 90 -12.75 -13.73 -15.18
N HIS A 91 -11.42 -13.70 -15.10
CA HIS A 91 -10.62 -12.71 -15.80
C HIS A 91 -10.60 -12.97 -17.32
N MET A 92 -10.61 -14.22 -17.78
CA MET A 92 -10.71 -14.54 -19.21
C MET A 92 -12.02 -14.04 -19.82
N PHE A 93 -13.16 -14.34 -19.19
CA PHE A 93 -14.47 -13.88 -19.67
C PHE A 93 -14.59 -12.34 -19.66
N GLY A 94 -14.12 -11.68 -18.60
CA GLY A 94 -14.08 -10.22 -18.55
C GLY A 94 -13.21 -9.59 -19.67
N ASN A 95 -12.14 -10.27 -20.09
CA ASN A 95 -11.33 -9.80 -21.23
C ASN A 95 -12.07 -9.92 -22.56
N ALA A 96 -12.68 -11.09 -22.78
CA ALA A 96 -13.42 -11.37 -24.00
C ALA A 96 -14.58 -10.38 -24.16
N PHE A 97 -15.30 -10.11 -23.06
CA PHE A 97 -16.35 -9.10 -23.05
C PHE A 97 -15.80 -7.69 -23.33
N ARG A 98 -14.68 -7.29 -22.71
CA ARG A 98 -14.03 -5.99 -22.99
C ARG A 98 -13.63 -5.85 -24.45
N ASN A 99 -13.07 -6.89 -25.08
CA ASN A 99 -12.69 -6.87 -26.49
C ASN A 99 -13.90 -6.71 -27.41
N ILE A 100 -14.99 -7.42 -27.13
CA ILE A 100 -16.25 -7.31 -27.88
C ILE A 100 -16.86 -5.91 -27.67
N ALA A 101 -16.88 -5.40 -26.43
CA ALA A 101 -17.39 -4.07 -26.13
C ALA A 101 -16.59 -2.97 -26.85
N SER A 102 -15.27 -3.09 -26.93
CA SER A 102 -14.43 -2.16 -27.70
C SER A 102 -14.76 -2.19 -29.20
N LEU A 103 -14.97 -3.39 -29.78
CA LEU A 103 -15.40 -3.52 -31.17
C LEU A 103 -16.76 -2.89 -31.41
N VAL A 104 -17.70 -3.08 -30.47
CA VAL A 104 -19.06 -2.56 -30.52
C VAL A 104 -19.14 -1.04 -30.34
N ALA A 105 -18.16 -0.45 -29.66
CA ALA A 105 -18.05 1.00 -29.55
C ALA A 105 -17.84 1.69 -30.91
N ASP A 106 -17.12 1.03 -31.84
CA ASP A 106 -16.80 1.58 -33.16
C ASP A 106 -17.84 1.23 -34.25
N ILE A 107 -18.74 0.26 -34.01
CA ILE A 107 -19.74 -0.21 -34.98
C ILE A 107 -21.17 0.13 -34.56
N ASP A 108 -22.07 0.29 -35.55
CA ASP A 108 -23.50 0.54 -35.35
C ASP A 108 -24.31 -0.74 -35.08
N PHE A 109 -23.74 -1.68 -34.32
CA PHE A 109 -24.43 -2.89 -33.90
C PHE A 109 -24.57 -2.89 -32.38
N THR A 110 -25.76 -3.20 -31.85
CA THR A 110 -26.00 -3.24 -30.41
C THR A 110 -26.58 -4.59 -29.99
N PHE A 111 -26.17 -5.05 -28.81
CA PHE A 111 -26.75 -6.22 -28.14
C PHE A 111 -27.02 -5.90 -26.67
N LYS A 112 -27.96 -6.63 -26.07
CA LYS A 112 -28.58 -6.31 -24.78
C LYS A 112 -27.59 -6.01 -23.67
N GLU A 113 -26.47 -6.73 -23.61
CA GLU A 113 -25.45 -6.59 -22.57
C GLU A 113 -24.44 -5.45 -22.84
N VAL A 114 -24.37 -4.88 -24.05
CA VAL A 114 -23.48 -3.75 -24.39
C VAL A 114 -24.23 -2.44 -24.63
N GLU A 115 -25.56 -2.46 -24.68
CA GLU A 115 -26.38 -1.25 -24.69
C GLU A 115 -26.07 -0.31 -23.50
N GLU A 116 -25.83 -0.85 -22.31
CA GLU A 116 -25.44 -0.04 -21.14
C GLU A 116 -24.04 0.58 -21.31
N VAL A 117 -23.11 -0.15 -21.93
CA VAL A 117 -21.75 0.35 -22.21
C VAL A 117 -21.79 1.45 -23.27
N LYS A 118 -22.63 1.32 -24.30
CA LYS A 118 -22.79 2.35 -25.34
C LYS A 118 -23.47 3.61 -24.79
N LYS A 119 -24.49 3.46 -23.94
CA LYS A 119 -25.11 4.60 -23.22
C LYS A 119 -24.14 5.31 -22.27
N PHE A 120 -23.28 4.56 -21.60
CA PHE A 120 -22.22 5.13 -20.76
C PHE A 120 -21.17 5.90 -21.60
N LEU A 121 -20.84 5.42 -22.80
CA LEU A 121 -19.91 6.11 -23.71
C LEU A 121 -20.53 7.35 -24.35
N GLU A 122 -21.83 7.32 -24.65
CA GLU A 122 -22.57 8.44 -25.25
C GLU A 122 -22.89 9.54 -24.23
N ASP A 123 -23.08 9.21 -22.94
CA ASP A 123 -23.42 10.18 -21.90
C ASP A 123 -22.66 9.90 -20.58
N PRO A 124 -21.38 10.31 -20.48
CA PRO A 124 -20.53 10.05 -19.31
C PRO A 124 -21.02 10.72 -18.02
N ASP A 125 -21.76 11.82 -18.13
CA ASP A 125 -22.24 12.61 -17.00
C ASP A 125 -23.50 12.01 -16.33
N ALA A 126 -24.19 11.08 -16.99
CA ALA A 126 -25.37 10.41 -16.44
C ALA A 126 -25.03 9.32 -15.40
N TYR A 127 -23.75 8.94 -15.28
CA TYR A 127 -23.25 7.86 -14.42
C TYR A 127 -22.19 8.32 -13.39
N ALA A 128 -22.03 9.64 -13.19
CA ALA A 128 -21.16 10.25 -12.19
C ALA A 128 -21.79 10.28 -10.79
#